data_AF-A0AA35QZW0-F1
#
_entry.id   AF-A0AA35QZW0-F1
#
_cell.length_a   1.000
_cell.length_b   1.000
_cell.length_c   1.000
_cell.angle_alpha   90.00
_cell.angle_beta   90.00
_cell.angle_gamma   90.00
#
_symmetry.space_group_name_H-M   'P 1'
#
loop_
_entity.id
_entity.type
_entity.pdbx_description
1 polymer ?
#
loop_
_entity_poly.entity_id
_entity_poly.type
_entity_poly.pdbx_seq_one_letter_code
_entity_poly.pdbx_strand_id
1 'polypeptide(L)'
;MIKIAMDHEELAKQFELTLSLPPVQSSGVSLKSKMTNSWKYVGMSHKVSWPLHVVLTPATLEKYSALFHFLLSLRRAQAYLQQCWATLMTIRTGAHCLQAVWQLRTHMGFLIDNLQYYVQVDVLETQFSQLLNRIKSTHDFEAVKVAHSDFVKTLQSQLFFTEPIRRCVYEILELCFSFSELIQTLRREEFVFSSKEQEAFHRISVDFRRQSSLLFRVLSAAKNHHSAPHIAQLLLRIDYNRYFTNLS
;
A
#
# COMPACT_ATOMS: atom_id res chain seq x y z
N MET A 1 5.19 35.38 -13.72
CA MET A 1 6.03 34.16 -13.73
C MET A 1 6.27 33.74 -12.28
N ILE A 2 5.43 32.86 -11.73
CA ILE A 2 5.55 32.39 -10.35
C ILE A 2 6.63 31.30 -10.33
N LYS A 3 7.79 31.64 -9.79
CA LYS A 3 8.88 30.70 -9.48
C LYS A 3 8.35 29.71 -8.43
N ILE A 4 7.91 28.53 -8.88
CA ILE A 4 7.71 27.36 -8.03
C ILE A 4 9.09 26.75 -7.84
N ALA A 5 9.85 27.34 -6.93
CA ALA A 5 11.05 26.75 -6.35
C ALA A 5 11.02 27.13 -4.88
N MET A 6 10.03 26.58 -4.15
CA MET A 6 10.13 26.52 -2.70
C MET A 6 11.21 25.49 -2.38
N ASP A 7 12.23 25.87 -1.60
CA ASP A 7 13.29 24.95 -1.19
C ASP A 7 12.66 23.74 -0.48
N HIS A 8 13.11 22.53 -0.84
CA HIS A 8 12.60 21.27 -0.30
C HIS A 8 12.66 21.22 1.24
N GLU A 9 13.58 21.97 1.85
CA GLU A 9 13.76 22.06 3.29
C GLU A 9 12.72 22.96 3.97
N GLU A 10 12.23 24.02 3.31
CA GLU A 10 11.13 24.85 3.81
C GLU A 10 9.78 24.15 3.65
N LEU A 11 9.60 23.40 2.56
CA LEU A 11 8.45 22.51 2.37
C LEU A 11 8.43 21.40 3.43
N ALA A 12 9.58 20.78 3.73
CA ALA A 12 9.68 19.74 4.74
C ALA A 12 9.26 20.24 6.14
N LYS A 13 9.56 21.50 6.49
CA LYS A 13 9.13 22.12 7.76
C LYS A 13 7.62 22.32 7.88
N GLN A 14 6.87 22.25 6.79
CA GLN A 14 5.40 22.37 6.80
C GLN A 14 4.71 21.03 7.08
N PHE A 15 5.44 19.91 7.01
CA PHE A 15 4.93 18.57 7.27
C PHE A 15 5.45 18.03 8.59
N GLU A 16 4.53 17.73 9.51
CA GLU A 16 4.83 17.08 10.77
C GLU A 16 4.26 15.66 10.75
N LEU A 17 5.10 14.67 11.04
CA LEU A 17 4.63 13.31 11.31
C LEU A 17 4.03 13.28 12.71
N THR A 18 2.73 13.04 12.80
CA THR A 18 2.02 12.94 14.08
C THR A 18 1.85 11.48 14.48
N LEU A 19 2.01 11.18 15.76
CA LEU A 19 1.77 9.84 16.31
C LEU A 19 0.47 9.86 17.12
N SER A 20 -0.62 9.37 16.53
CA SER A 20 -1.95 9.28 17.15
C SER A 20 -2.09 7.96 17.93
N LEU A 21 -1.41 7.81 19.06
CA LEU A 21 -1.52 6.61 19.89
C LEU A 21 -2.92 6.48 20.51
N PRO A 22 -3.56 5.30 20.48
CA PRO A 22 -4.82 5.09 21.19
C PRO A 22 -4.59 5.12 22.70
N PRO A 23 -5.59 5.51 23.51
CA PRO A 23 -5.46 5.54 24.96
C PRO A 23 -5.13 4.13 25.48
N VAL A 24 -3.98 4.02 26.16
CA VAL A 24 -3.42 2.75 26.66
C VAL A 24 -4.34 2.17 27.73
N GLN A 25 -5.04 1.07 27.43
CA GLN A 25 -5.54 0.17 28.47
C GLN A 25 -4.45 -0.85 28.81
N SER A 26 -4.15 -0.95 30.10
CA SER A 26 -3.10 -1.75 30.70
C SER A 26 -3.32 -3.26 30.50
N SER A 27 -2.48 -3.88 29.67
CA SER A 27 -2.17 -5.31 29.78
C SER A 27 -0.83 -5.63 29.08
N GLY A 28 0.00 -6.39 29.79
CA GLY A 28 1.38 -6.72 29.42
C GLY A 28 1.47 -7.68 28.24
N VAL A 29 1.40 -7.14 27.03
CA VAL A 29 1.65 -7.87 25.78
C VAL A 29 2.94 -7.36 25.12
N SER A 30 3.80 -8.31 24.74
CA SER A 30 5.15 -8.17 24.16
C SER A 30 5.33 -6.97 23.22
N LEU A 31 6.27 -6.08 23.56
CA LEU A 31 6.65 -4.85 22.86
C LEU A 31 6.95 -5.03 21.36
N LYS A 32 7.39 -6.22 20.93
CA LYS A 32 7.68 -6.51 19.51
C LYS A 32 6.43 -6.53 18.63
N SER A 33 5.30 -7.01 19.16
CA SER A 33 4.00 -7.01 18.46
C SER A 33 3.32 -5.64 18.45
N LYS A 34 3.67 -4.75 19.39
CA LYS A 34 3.15 -3.36 19.44
C LYS A 34 3.82 -2.45 18.40
N MET A 35 5.12 -2.61 18.14
CA MET A 35 5.88 -1.75 17.21
C MET A 35 5.41 -1.85 15.74
N THR A 36 4.80 -2.96 15.33
CA THR A 36 4.40 -3.21 13.95
C THR A 36 3.07 -2.52 13.62
N ASN A 37 2.19 -2.39 14.61
CA ASN A 37 0.95 -1.62 14.58
C ASN A 37 1.15 -0.12 14.87
N SER A 38 2.31 0.31 15.40
CA SER A 38 2.58 1.72 15.69
C SER A 38 2.49 2.63 14.47
N TRP A 39 2.76 2.09 13.27
CA TRP A 39 2.66 2.81 12.00
C TRP A 39 1.23 3.15 11.58
N LYS A 40 0.23 2.44 12.10
CA LYS A 40 -1.19 2.80 11.90
C LYS A 40 -1.53 4.13 12.59
N TYR A 41 -0.67 4.57 13.50
CA TYR A 41 -0.79 5.83 14.24
C TYR A 41 0.08 6.95 13.67
N VAL A 42 0.90 6.68 12.64
CA VAL A 42 1.75 7.70 12.01
C VAL A 42 0.94 8.50 11.00
N GLY A 43 0.29 9.55 11.48
CA GLY A 43 -0.39 10.54 10.65
C GLY A 43 0.58 11.57 10.07
N MET A 44 0.10 12.30 9.08
CA MET A 44 0.80 13.45 8.51
C MET A 44 -0.06 14.69 8.77
N SER A 45 0.46 15.62 9.56
CA SER A 45 -0.14 16.93 9.78
C SER A 45 0.57 17.94 8.89
N HIS A 46 -0.18 18.72 8.14
CA HIS A 46 0.37 19.82 7.36
C HIS A 46 -0.02 21.14 8.02
N LYS A 47 0.97 21.95 8.39
CA LYS A 47 0.75 23.33 8.85
C LYS A 47 0.42 24.18 7.64
N VAL A 48 -0.86 24.20 7.26
CA VAL A 48 -1.32 24.98 6.12
C VAL A 48 -1.16 26.47 6.44
N SER A 49 -0.27 27.16 5.72
CA SER A 49 -0.13 28.61 5.79
C SER A 49 -1.32 29.31 5.12
N TRP A 50 -1.66 30.49 5.61
CA TRP A 50 -2.56 31.38 4.89
C TRP A 50 -1.93 31.74 3.53
N PRO A 51 -2.65 31.75 2.40
CA PRO A 51 -4.10 31.60 2.20
C PRO A 51 -4.59 30.18 1.81
N LEU A 52 -3.72 29.16 1.85
CA LEU A 52 -4.01 27.83 1.29
C LEU A 52 -5.07 27.02 2.07
N HIS A 53 -5.36 27.40 3.32
CA HIS A 53 -6.35 26.75 4.20
C HIS A 53 -7.78 26.75 3.62
N VAL A 54 -8.08 27.65 2.68
CA VAL A 54 -9.40 27.72 2.01
C VAL A 54 -9.60 26.54 1.05
N VAL A 55 -8.52 26.01 0.48
CA VAL A 55 -8.54 24.82 -0.40
C VAL A 55 -8.21 23.55 0.39
N LEU A 56 -7.26 23.63 1.32
CA LEU A 56 -6.82 22.55 2.18
C LEU A 56 -7.54 22.60 3.53
N THR A 57 -8.81 22.18 3.51
CA THR A 57 -9.62 22.08 4.73
C THR A 57 -9.19 20.90 5.60
N PRO A 58 -9.45 20.92 6.93
CA PRO A 58 -9.16 19.79 7.82
C PRO A 58 -9.75 18.46 7.32
N ALA A 59 -11.00 18.48 6.84
CA ALA A 59 -11.66 17.31 6.27
C ALA A 59 -10.95 16.75 5.02
N THR A 60 -10.23 17.60 4.28
CA THR A 60 -9.45 17.16 3.11
C THR A 60 -8.08 16.61 3.54
N LEU A 61 -7.46 17.20 4.57
CA LEU A 61 -6.22 16.68 5.16
C LEU A 61 -6.41 15.29 5.76
N GLU A 62 -7.55 15.01 6.39
CA GLU A 62 -7.87 13.65 6.88
C GLU A 62 -7.89 12.62 5.74
N LYS A 63 -8.42 12.99 4.57
CA LYS A 63 -8.43 12.12 3.39
C LYS A 63 -7.01 11.89 2.85
N TYR A 64 -6.17 12.92 2.84
CA TYR A 64 -4.76 12.78 2.48
C TYR A 64 -3.99 11.94 3.49
N SER A 65 -4.30 12.04 4.79
CA SER A 65 -3.71 11.18 5.82
C SER A 65 -4.06 9.71 5.57
N ALA A 66 -5.33 9.40 5.29
CA ALA A 66 -5.76 8.05 4.94
C ALA A 66 -5.04 7.51 3.69
N LEU A 67 -4.87 8.36 2.68
CA LEU A 67 -4.09 8.05 1.47
C LEU A 67 -2.62 7.79 1.79
N PHE A 68 -2.00 8.62 2.61
CA PHE A 68 -0.63 8.46 3.06
C PHE A 68 -0.45 7.13 3.79
N HIS A 69 -1.32 6.79 4.73
CA HIS A 69 -1.28 5.51 5.45
C HIS A 69 -1.37 4.30 4.52
N PHE A 70 -2.25 4.37 3.51
CA PHE A 70 -2.36 3.31 2.51
C PHE A 70 -1.07 3.17 1.70
N LEU A 71 -0.55 4.28 1.15
CA LEU A 71 0.70 4.27 0.39
C LEU A 71 1.89 3.79 1.21
N LEU A 72 1.99 4.24 2.47
CA LEU A 72 3.03 3.83 3.39
C LEU A 72 2.95 2.33 3.70
N SER A 73 1.75 1.80 3.91
CA SER A 73 1.55 0.35 4.13
C SER A 73 2.00 -0.47 2.93
N LEU A 74 1.67 0.00 1.73
CA LEU A 74 2.07 -0.66 0.48
C LEU A 74 3.59 -0.62 0.24
N ARG A 75 4.23 0.54 0.48
CA ARG A 75 5.69 0.69 0.42
C ARG A 75 6.41 -0.17 1.46
N ARG A 76 5.87 -0.28 2.67
CA ARG A 76 6.42 -1.16 3.72
C ARG A 76 6.35 -2.62 3.33
N ALA A 77 5.24 -3.10 2.77
CA ALA A 77 5.15 -4.48 2.30
C ALA A 77 6.22 -4.81 1.25
N GLN A 78 6.49 -3.90 0.32
CA GLN A 78 7.58 -4.06 -0.63
C GLN A 78 8.95 -4.09 0.06
N ALA A 79 9.22 -3.18 0.99
CA ALA A 79 10.48 -3.16 1.74
C ALA A 79 10.70 -4.47 2.52
N TYR A 80 9.65 -5.01 3.16
CA TYR A 80 9.70 -6.31 3.83
C TYR A 80 10.07 -7.44 2.87
N LEU A 81 9.45 -7.50 1.69
CA LEU A 81 9.75 -8.52 0.67
C LEU A 81 11.15 -8.38 0.07
N GLN A 82 11.70 -7.15 0.00
CA GLN A 82 13.09 -6.93 -0.40
C GLN A 82 14.07 -7.37 0.69
N GLN A 83 13.76 -7.11 1.97
CA GLN A 83 14.56 -7.60 3.09
C GLN A 83 14.56 -9.14 3.16
N CYS A 84 13.41 -9.77 2.89
CA CYS A 84 13.33 -11.23 2.77
C CYS A 84 14.24 -11.76 1.66
N TRP A 85 14.23 -11.13 0.49
CA TRP A 85 15.09 -11.50 -0.62
C TRP A 85 16.57 -11.43 -0.25
N ALA A 86 16.99 -10.32 0.37
CA ALA A 86 18.36 -10.17 0.83
C ALA A 86 18.75 -11.26 1.83
N THR A 87 17.84 -11.61 2.74
CA THR A 87 18.06 -12.71 3.72
C THR A 87 18.19 -14.05 3.01
N LEU A 88 17.27 -14.38 2.11
CA LEU A 88 17.26 -15.64 1.38
C LEU A 88 18.50 -15.81 0.46
N MET A 89 19.05 -14.71 -0.06
CA MET A 89 20.29 -14.74 -0.86
C MET A 89 21.54 -15.09 -0.04
N THR A 90 21.51 -14.90 1.28
CA THR A 90 22.64 -15.27 2.16
C THR A 90 22.65 -16.74 2.56
N ILE A 91 21.55 -17.47 2.30
CA ILE A 91 21.40 -18.88 2.67
C ILE A 91 21.95 -19.75 1.54
N ARG A 92 22.88 -20.65 1.86
CA ARG A 92 23.44 -21.61 0.89
C ARG A 92 22.35 -22.61 0.44
N THR A 93 22.25 -22.78 -0.88
CA THR A 93 21.20 -23.52 -1.58
C THR A 93 21.34 -25.04 -1.45
N GLY A 94 20.26 -25.73 -1.09
CA GLY A 94 20.21 -27.20 -1.10
C GLY A 94 18.87 -27.84 -0.72
N ALA A 95 17.93 -27.11 -0.11
CA ALA A 95 16.68 -27.68 0.41
C ALA A 95 15.45 -27.36 -0.45
N HIS A 96 14.58 -28.35 -0.67
CA HIS A 96 13.30 -28.22 -1.38
C HIS A 96 12.36 -27.17 -0.73
N CYS A 97 12.44 -26.99 0.59
CA CYS A 97 11.67 -25.95 1.30
C CYS A 97 12.06 -24.52 0.87
N LEU A 98 13.32 -24.29 0.48
CA LEU A 98 13.79 -22.99 0.00
C LEU A 98 13.12 -22.62 -1.33
N GLN A 99 12.85 -23.60 -2.19
CA GLN A 99 12.16 -23.38 -3.46
C GLN A 99 10.72 -22.87 -3.25
N ALA A 100 9.95 -23.53 -2.37
CA ALA A 100 8.58 -23.10 -2.06
C ALA A 100 8.55 -21.68 -1.46
N VAL A 101 9.52 -21.36 -0.59
CA VAL A 101 9.69 -20.02 -0.01
C VAL A 101 10.00 -18.97 -1.08
N TRP A 102 10.93 -19.27 -2.00
CA TRP A 102 11.25 -18.39 -3.13
C TRP A 102 10.05 -18.15 -4.04
N GLN A 103 9.29 -19.20 -4.34
CA GLN A 103 8.08 -19.10 -5.16
C GLN A 103 7.06 -18.18 -4.49
N LEU A 104 6.71 -18.43 -3.22
CA LEU A 104 5.75 -17.58 -2.50
C LEU A 104 6.19 -16.11 -2.46
N ARG A 105 7.47 -15.85 -2.12
CA ARG A 105 8.03 -14.49 -2.11
C ARG A 105 7.90 -13.82 -3.47
N THR A 106 8.17 -14.56 -4.54
CA THR A 106 8.11 -14.04 -5.92
C THR A 106 6.68 -13.66 -6.29
N HIS A 107 5.70 -14.51 -5.96
CA HIS A 107 4.29 -14.23 -6.16
C HIS A 107 3.80 -13.03 -5.33
N MET A 108 4.19 -12.95 -4.06
CA MET A 108 3.90 -11.79 -3.21
C MET A 108 4.48 -10.50 -3.79
N GLY A 109 5.77 -10.52 -4.17
CA GLY A 109 6.46 -9.38 -4.77
C GLY A 109 5.78 -8.90 -6.03
N PHE A 110 5.50 -9.83 -6.96
CA PHE A 110 4.80 -9.52 -8.20
C PHE A 110 3.45 -8.83 -7.97
N LEU A 111 2.64 -9.32 -7.04
CA LEU A 111 1.35 -8.71 -6.74
C LEU A 111 1.51 -7.29 -6.16
N ILE A 112 2.42 -7.13 -5.19
CA ILE A 112 2.68 -5.83 -4.55
C ILE A 112 3.24 -4.81 -5.54
N ASP A 113 4.16 -5.21 -6.42
CA ASP A 113 4.74 -4.32 -7.43
C ASP A 113 3.67 -3.86 -8.44
N ASN A 114 2.77 -4.76 -8.87
CA ASN A 114 1.66 -4.39 -9.75
C ASN A 114 0.64 -3.47 -9.07
N LEU A 115 0.30 -3.73 -7.81
CA LEU A 115 -0.56 -2.84 -7.03
C LEU A 115 0.07 -1.45 -6.88
N GLN A 116 1.38 -1.38 -6.61
CA GLN A 116 2.10 -0.11 -6.54
C GLN A 116 2.08 0.64 -7.85
N TYR A 117 2.34 -0.05 -8.96
CA TYR A 117 2.32 0.56 -10.27
C TYR A 117 0.95 1.17 -10.57
N TYR A 118 -0.14 0.42 -10.36
CA TYR A 118 -1.49 0.94 -10.56
C TYR A 118 -1.77 2.18 -9.71
N VAL A 119 -1.43 2.11 -8.42
CA VAL A 119 -1.67 3.22 -7.50
C VAL A 119 -0.89 4.47 -7.91
N GLN A 120 0.40 4.32 -8.24
CA GLN A 120 1.28 5.46 -8.50
C GLN A 120 1.13 6.01 -9.91
N VAL A 121 1.14 5.15 -10.93
CA VAL A 121 1.19 5.57 -12.33
C VAL A 121 -0.22 5.70 -12.89
N ASP A 122 -1.04 4.66 -12.78
CA ASP A 122 -2.34 4.67 -13.46
C ASP A 122 -3.33 5.62 -12.76
N VAL A 123 -3.28 5.73 -11.43
CA VAL A 123 -4.18 6.57 -10.64
C VAL A 123 -3.56 7.91 -10.24
N LEU A 124 -2.51 7.90 -9.40
CA LEU A 124 -2.00 9.15 -8.81
C LEU A 124 -1.45 10.12 -9.87
N GLU A 125 -0.54 9.67 -10.72
CA GLU A 125 0.09 10.52 -11.75
C GLU A 125 -0.95 11.06 -12.74
N THR A 126 -1.86 10.19 -13.21
CA THR A 126 -2.95 10.56 -14.12
C THR A 126 -3.86 11.62 -13.50
N GLN A 127 -4.36 11.37 -12.29
CA GLN A 127 -5.29 12.29 -11.63
C GLN A 127 -4.62 13.60 -11.23
N PHE A 128 -3.35 13.57 -10.82
CA PHE A 128 -2.58 14.75 -10.48
C PHE A 128 -2.31 15.63 -11.71
N SER A 129 -1.94 15.01 -12.84
CA SER A 129 -1.77 15.70 -14.12
C SER A 129 -3.06 16.39 -14.58
N GLN A 130 -4.20 15.71 -14.46
CA GLN A 130 -5.51 16.29 -14.77
C GLN A 130 -5.84 17.49 -13.88
N LEU A 131 -5.58 17.38 -12.57
CA LEU A 131 -5.77 18.49 -11.63
C LEU A 131 -4.90 19.69 -12.02
N LEU A 132 -3.60 19.47 -12.25
CA LEU A 132 -2.68 20.54 -12.62
C LEU A 132 -3.09 21.24 -13.91
N ASN A 133 -3.56 20.49 -14.91
CA ASN A 133 -4.03 21.08 -16.17
C ASN A 133 -5.28 21.94 -15.95
N ARG A 134 -6.25 21.49 -15.14
CA ARG A 134 -7.45 22.27 -14.80
C ARG A 134 -7.14 23.55 -14.01
N ILE A 135 -6.17 23.47 -13.09
CA ILE A 135 -5.72 24.64 -12.31
C ILE A 135 -5.01 25.64 -13.22
N LYS A 136 -4.16 25.17 -14.15
CA LYS A 136 -3.44 26.05 -15.09
C LYS A 136 -4.35 26.71 -16.13
N SER A 137 -5.45 26.05 -16.52
CA SER A 137 -6.37 26.56 -17.53
C SER A 137 -7.40 27.56 -17.00
N THR A 138 -7.46 27.78 -15.69
CA THR A 138 -8.54 28.52 -15.06
C THR A 138 -7.99 29.68 -14.23
N HIS A 139 -8.64 30.84 -14.30
CA HIS A 139 -8.33 32.02 -13.47
C HIS A 139 -9.34 32.25 -12.34
N ASP A 140 -10.36 31.38 -12.24
CA ASP A 140 -11.35 31.39 -11.17
C ASP A 140 -10.92 30.49 -10.01
N PHE A 141 -10.87 31.08 -8.81
CA PHE A 141 -10.50 30.39 -7.58
C PHE A 141 -11.53 29.34 -7.15
N GLU A 142 -12.83 29.58 -7.37
CA GLU A 142 -13.85 28.59 -7.02
C GLU A 142 -13.76 27.35 -7.90
N ALA A 143 -13.46 27.52 -9.19
CA ALA A 143 -13.17 26.42 -10.08
C ALA A 143 -11.95 25.58 -9.63
N VAL A 144 -10.91 26.21 -9.08
CA VAL A 144 -9.75 25.50 -8.48
C VAL A 144 -10.18 24.66 -7.28
N LYS A 145 -11.02 25.20 -6.40
CA LYS A 145 -11.56 24.46 -5.23
C LYS A 145 -12.38 23.25 -5.66
N VAL A 146 -13.25 23.41 -6.66
CA VAL A 146 -14.06 22.31 -7.21
C VAL A 146 -13.15 21.24 -7.82
N ALA A 147 -12.18 21.64 -8.65
CA ALA A 147 -11.25 20.70 -9.27
C ALA A 147 -10.45 19.88 -8.24
N HIS A 148 -9.98 20.51 -7.15
CA HIS A 148 -9.30 19.81 -6.05
C HIS A 148 -10.23 18.87 -5.29
N SER A 149 -11.47 19.30 -5.00
CA SER A 149 -12.48 18.45 -4.33
C SER A 149 -12.78 17.20 -5.15
N ASP A 150 -12.95 17.36 -6.47
CA ASP A 150 -13.20 16.25 -7.39
C ASP A 150 -11.98 15.32 -7.52
N PHE A 151 -10.76 15.87 -7.55
CA PHE A 151 -9.53 15.09 -7.51
C PHE A 151 -9.49 14.17 -6.29
N VAL A 152 -9.69 14.71 -5.08
CA VAL A 152 -9.66 13.91 -3.84
C VAL A 152 -10.76 12.85 -3.82
N LYS A 153 -11.99 13.19 -4.24
CA LYS A 153 -13.09 12.21 -4.36
C LYS A 153 -12.73 11.09 -5.32
N THR A 154 -12.12 11.42 -6.45
CA THR A 154 -11.71 10.43 -7.47
C THR A 154 -10.59 9.53 -6.96
N LEU A 155 -9.62 10.07 -6.22
CA LEU A 155 -8.59 9.25 -5.58
C LEU A 155 -9.20 8.25 -4.59
N GLN A 156 -10.17 8.68 -3.77
CA GLN A 156 -10.83 7.77 -2.83
C GLN A 156 -11.57 6.63 -3.56
N SER A 157 -12.24 6.91 -4.68
CA SER A 157 -12.94 5.86 -5.43
C SER A 157 -11.99 4.92 -6.18
N GLN A 158 -10.85 5.41 -6.69
CA GLN A 158 -9.94 4.62 -7.53
C GLN A 158 -8.82 3.89 -6.75
N LEU A 159 -8.42 4.37 -5.57
CA LEU A 159 -7.34 3.77 -4.75
C LEU A 159 -7.82 2.66 -3.80
N PHE A 160 -8.90 1.97 -4.16
CA PHE A 160 -9.41 0.82 -3.39
C PHE A 160 -9.83 1.15 -1.96
N PHE A 161 -10.27 2.38 -1.66
CA PHE A 161 -10.83 2.71 -0.34
C PHE A 161 -12.25 2.19 -0.13
N THR A 162 -12.84 1.56 -1.15
CA THR A 162 -14.15 0.92 -1.08
C THR A 162 -14.01 -0.51 -0.57
N GLU A 163 -14.83 -0.87 0.42
CA GLU A 163 -15.02 -2.27 0.80
C GLU A 163 -15.73 -3.03 -0.34
N PRO A 164 -15.36 -4.28 -0.64
CA PRO A 164 -14.48 -5.18 0.10
C PRO A 164 -13.01 -5.17 -0.37
N ILE A 165 -12.66 -4.37 -1.39
CA ILE A 165 -11.30 -4.35 -1.98
C ILE A 165 -10.28 -3.92 -0.94
N ARG A 166 -10.60 -2.85 -0.19
CA ARG A 166 -9.73 -2.30 0.85
C ARG A 166 -9.27 -3.39 1.82
N ARG A 167 -10.22 -4.13 2.40
CA ARG A 167 -9.93 -5.22 3.33
C ARG A 167 -9.03 -6.29 2.72
N CYS A 168 -9.32 -6.72 1.49
CA CYS A 168 -8.50 -7.72 0.80
C CYS A 168 -7.04 -7.25 0.64
N VAL A 169 -6.84 -6.00 0.22
CA VAL A 169 -5.50 -5.42 0.05
C VAL A 169 -4.78 -5.36 1.40
N TYR A 170 -5.41 -4.86 2.47
CA TYR A 170 -4.76 -4.82 3.79
C TYR A 170 -4.43 -6.23 4.33
N GLU A 171 -5.30 -7.22 4.13
CA GLU A 171 -5.01 -8.61 4.51
C GLU A 171 -3.80 -9.16 3.75
N ILE A 172 -3.64 -8.84 2.45
CA ILE A 172 -2.44 -9.18 1.66
C ILE A 172 -1.18 -8.51 2.22
N LEU A 173 -1.26 -7.23 2.59
CA LEU A 173 -0.12 -6.49 3.17
C LEU A 173 0.32 -7.10 4.51
N GLU A 174 -0.62 -7.47 5.37
CA GLU A 174 -0.33 -8.13 6.66
C GLU A 174 0.26 -9.54 6.47
N LEU A 175 -0.15 -10.27 5.43
CA LEU A 175 0.47 -11.55 5.06
C LEU A 175 1.90 -11.38 4.59
N CYS A 176 2.22 -10.33 3.82
CA CYS A 176 3.60 -10.01 3.42
C CYS A 176 4.47 -9.70 4.65
N PHE A 177 3.91 -9.01 5.65
CA PHE A 177 4.59 -8.75 6.91
C PHE A 177 4.83 -10.04 7.71
N SER A 178 3.79 -10.86 7.89
CA SER A 178 3.88 -12.16 8.59
C SER A 178 4.91 -13.09 7.94
N PHE A 179 4.94 -13.11 6.61
CA PHE A 179 5.97 -13.82 5.85
C PHE A 179 7.37 -13.30 6.17
N SER A 180 7.56 -11.98 6.23
CA SER A 180 8.84 -11.39 6.60
C SER A 180 9.28 -11.72 8.02
N GLU A 181 8.38 -11.73 9.00
CA GLU A 181 8.72 -12.14 10.36
C GLU A 181 9.17 -13.61 10.42
N LEU A 182 8.51 -14.48 9.66
CA LEU A 182 8.90 -15.88 9.52
C LEU A 182 10.33 -16.01 8.95
N ILE A 183 10.62 -15.34 7.82
CA ILE A 183 11.95 -15.39 7.18
C ILE A 183 13.03 -14.79 8.08
N GLN A 184 12.73 -13.74 8.83
CA GLN A 184 13.70 -13.14 9.76
C GLN A 184 13.99 -14.03 10.97
N THR A 185 13.05 -14.90 11.36
CA THR A 185 13.27 -15.91 12.40
C THR A 185 14.25 -16.97 11.90
N LEU A 186 14.08 -17.43 10.65
CA LEU A 186 14.99 -18.39 10.00
C LEU A 186 16.41 -17.87 9.83
N ARG A 187 16.64 -16.55 9.75
CA ARG A 187 17.99 -15.96 9.71
C ARG A 187 18.83 -16.31 10.95
N ARG A 188 18.18 -16.58 12.08
CA ARG A 188 18.84 -16.79 13.38
C ARG A 188 19.22 -18.25 13.63
N GLU A 189 18.62 -19.17 12.90
CA GLU A 189 18.80 -20.62 13.05
C GLU A 189 19.38 -21.19 11.74
N GLU A 190 20.02 -22.37 11.77
CA GLU A 190 20.33 -23.08 10.53
C GLU A 190 19.00 -23.34 9.78
N PHE A 191 18.96 -23.19 8.43
CA PHE A 191 17.72 -23.14 7.62
C PHE A 191 16.89 -24.44 7.67
N VAL A 192 16.28 -24.69 8.83
CA VAL A 192 15.53 -25.88 9.18
C VAL A 192 14.24 -25.36 9.79
N PHE A 193 13.17 -25.43 9.01
CA PHE A 193 11.85 -25.10 9.55
C PHE A 193 11.49 -26.10 10.65
N SER A 194 11.25 -25.60 11.85
CA SER A 194 10.56 -26.36 12.88
C SER A 194 9.13 -26.70 12.42
N SER A 195 8.53 -27.74 13.00
CA SER A 195 7.14 -28.12 12.68
C SER A 195 6.15 -26.93 12.81
N LYS A 196 6.39 -26.02 13.77
CA LYS A 196 5.58 -24.81 13.96
C LYS A 196 5.75 -23.80 12.82
N GLU A 197 6.96 -23.61 12.33
CA GLU A 197 7.25 -22.67 11.25
C GLU A 197 6.81 -23.21 9.89
N GLN A 198 6.86 -24.53 9.68
CA GLN A 198 6.27 -25.18 8.49
C GLN A 198 4.76 -24.95 8.44
N GLU A 199 4.06 -25.13 9.56
CA GLU A 199 2.61 -24.86 9.64
C GLU A 199 2.30 -23.38 9.42
N ALA A 200 3.11 -22.47 10.01
CA ALA A 200 2.97 -21.04 9.77
C ALA A 200 3.18 -20.66 8.29
N PHE A 201 4.20 -21.22 7.64
CA PHE A 201 4.47 -21.02 6.22
C PHE A 201 3.29 -21.53 5.36
N HIS A 202 2.79 -22.73 5.65
CA HIS A 202 1.67 -23.32 4.94
C HIS A 202 0.41 -22.44 5.07
N ARG A 203 0.08 -22.00 6.29
CA ARG A 203 -1.06 -21.09 6.53
C ARG A 203 -0.92 -19.78 5.75
N ILE A 204 0.24 -19.13 5.81
CA ILE A 204 0.50 -17.88 5.08
C ILE A 204 0.34 -18.10 3.56
N SER A 205 0.84 -19.21 3.04
CA SER A 205 0.74 -19.56 1.62
C SER A 205 -0.71 -19.73 1.17
N VAL A 206 -1.51 -20.49 1.93
CA VAL A 206 -2.93 -20.74 1.65
C VAL A 206 -3.74 -19.46 1.75
N ASP A 207 -3.53 -18.66 2.81
CA ASP A 207 -4.23 -17.41 3.00
C ASP A 207 -3.88 -16.39 1.90
N PHE A 208 -2.60 -16.28 1.53
CA PHE A 208 -2.18 -15.39 0.44
C PHE A 208 -2.83 -15.78 -0.89
N ARG A 209 -2.87 -17.07 -1.21
CA ARG A 209 -3.55 -17.58 -2.42
C ARG A 209 -5.04 -17.25 -2.41
N ARG A 210 -5.71 -17.47 -1.28
CA ARG A 210 -7.13 -17.16 -1.09
C ARG A 210 -7.40 -15.66 -1.26
N GLN A 211 -6.62 -14.80 -0.62
CA GLN A 211 -6.82 -13.35 -0.69
C GLN A 211 -6.49 -12.78 -2.05
N SER A 212 -5.46 -13.29 -2.72
CA SER A 212 -5.12 -12.87 -4.08
C SER A 212 -6.22 -13.23 -5.09
N SER A 213 -6.79 -14.44 -4.96
CA SER A 213 -7.95 -14.86 -5.76
C SER A 213 -9.20 -14.01 -5.46
N LEU A 214 -9.47 -13.73 -4.18
CA LEU A 214 -10.58 -12.87 -3.78
C LEU A 214 -10.42 -11.46 -4.35
N LEU A 215 -9.23 -10.86 -4.24
CA LEU A 215 -8.91 -9.55 -4.79
C LEU A 215 -9.17 -9.54 -6.30
N PHE A 216 -8.68 -10.55 -7.03
CA PHE A 216 -8.91 -10.66 -8.47
C PHE A 216 -10.41 -10.72 -8.82
N ARG A 217 -11.20 -11.50 -8.08
CA ARG A 217 -12.64 -11.62 -8.29
C ARG A 217 -13.38 -10.30 -8.01
N VAL A 218 -13.03 -9.63 -6.91
CA VAL A 218 -13.67 -8.35 -6.54
C VAL A 218 -13.29 -7.26 -7.55
N LEU A 219 -12.03 -7.17 -7.97
CA LEU A 219 -11.59 -6.24 -9.01
C LEU A 219 -12.28 -6.53 -10.35
N SER A 220 -12.45 -7.80 -10.70
CA SER A 220 -13.17 -8.22 -11.92
C SER A 220 -14.64 -7.81 -11.88
N ALA A 221 -15.31 -7.95 -10.72
CA ALA A 221 -16.69 -7.47 -10.55
C ALA A 221 -16.78 -5.94 -10.60
N ALA A 222 -15.78 -5.24 -10.04
CA ALA A 222 -15.70 -3.78 -10.01
C ALA A 222 -15.41 -3.15 -11.38
N LYS A 223 -14.94 -3.94 -12.37
CA LYS A 223 -14.68 -3.49 -13.76
C LYS A 223 -15.91 -2.85 -14.42
N ASN A 224 -17.12 -3.14 -13.94
CA ASN A 224 -18.37 -2.60 -14.51
C ASN A 224 -18.63 -1.12 -14.18
N HIS A 225 -17.79 -0.46 -13.37
CA HIS A 225 -17.97 0.94 -12.96
C HIS A 225 -16.94 1.89 -13.62
N HIS A 226 -17.11 3.21 -13.41
CA HIS A 226 -16.34 4.34 -13.99
C HIS A 226 -14.80 4.25 -13.91
N SER A 227 -14.22 3.28 -13.20
CA SER A 227 -12.78 2.98 -13.12
C SER A 227 -12.33 1.86 -14.08
N ALA A 228 -13.22 1.44 -15.00
CA ALA A 228 -13.06 0.30 -15.89
C ALA A 228 -11.70 0.19 -16.64
N PRO A 229 -11.13 1.25 -17.25
CA PRO A 229 -9.92 1.09 -18.05
C PRO A 229 -8.68 0.80 -17.18
N HIS A 230 -8.51 1.50 -16.05
CA HIS A 230 -7.35 1.32 -15.18
C HIS A 230 -7.44 0.01 -14.40
N ILE A 231 -8.63 -0.37 -13.94
CA ILE A 231 -8.84 -1.67 -13.29
C ILE A 231 -8.63 -2.81 -14.30
N ALA A 232 -9.09 -2.67 -15.55
CA ALA A 232 -8.85 -3.68 -16.58
C ALA A 232 -7.35 -3.86 -16.89
N GLN A 233 -6.58 -2.76 -16.96
CA GLN A 233 -5.13 -2.84 -17.13
C GLN A 233 -4.45 -3.51 -15.94
N LEU A 234 -4.83 -3.18 -14.71
CA LEU A 234 -4.32 -3.86 -13.52
C LEU A 234 -4.65 -5.35 -13.55
N LEU A 235 -5.89 -5.73 -13.88
CA LEU A 235 -6.31 -7.14 -13.98
C LEU A 235 -5.47 -7.89 -15.03
N LEU A 236 -5.22 -7.28 -16.19
CA LEU A 236 -4.36 -7.88 -17.21
C LEU A 236 -2.92 -8.07 -16.73
N ARG A 237 -2.40 -7.10 -15.97
CA ARG A 237 -1.06 -7.20 -15.40
C ARG A 237 -0.99 -8.24 -14.28
N ILE A 238 -1.98 -8.30 -13.39
CA ILE A 238 -2.04 -9.30 -12.31
C ILE A 238 -2.26 -10.72 -12.87
N ASP A 239 -3.03 -10.86 -13.96
CA ASP A 239 -3.27 -12.14 -14.63
C ASP A 239 -2.19 -12.51 -15.66
N TYR A 240 -1.05 -11.82 -15.66
CA TYR A 240 0.09 -12.20 -16.49
C TYR A 240 0.51 -13.64 -16.14
N ASN A 241 0.54 -14.52 -17.15
CA ASN A 241 0.67 -15.99 -17.09
C ASN A 241 -0.60 -16.80 -16.71
N ARG A 242 -1.80 -16.21 -16.74
CA ARG A 242 -3.08 -16.89 -16.39
C ARG A 242 -3.06 -17.54 -15.00
N TYR A 243 -2.20 -17.05 -14.10
CA TYR A 243 -2.05 -17.68 -12.79
C TYR A 243 -3.38 -17.69 -12.03
N PHE A 244 -4.18 -16.63 -12.14
CA PHE A 244 -5.49 -16.55 -11.51
C PHE A 244 -6.59 -17.22 -12.35
N THR A 245 -6.53 -17.14 -13.68
CA THR A 245 -7.46 -17.85 -14.57
C THR A 245 -7.35 -19.38 -14.47
N ASN A 246 -6.17 -19.91 -14.17
CA ASN A 246 -5.95 -21.35 -13.99
C ASN A 246 -6.29 -21.83 -12.56
N LEU A 247 -6.63 -20.90 -11.66
CA LEU A 247 -6.97 -21.16 -10.26
C LEU A 247 -8.49 -21.14 -9.99
N SER A 248 -9.27 -20.59 -10.93
CA SER A 248 -10.73 -20.55 -10.92
C SER A 248 -11.33 -21.76 -11.62
#